data_AF-A0A0X3U8I7-F1
#
_entry.id   AF-A0A0X3U8I7-F1
#
_cell.length_a   1.000
_cell.length_b   1.000
_cell.length_c   1.000
_cell.angle_alpha   90.00
_cell.angle_beta   90.00
_cell.angle_gamma   90.00
#
_symmetry.space_group_name_H-M   'P 1'
#
loop_
_entity.id
_entity.type
_entity.pdbx_description
1 polymer ?
#
loop_
_entity_poly.entity_id
_entity_poly.type
_entity_poly.pdbx_seq_one_letter_code
_entity_poly.pdbx_strand_id
1 'polypeptide(L)'
;MKTSIIRCILVLPIVASLAACIPSPEDLESEPVKVQTPKGEVTCQLYRQNRVTWDRAIDFPATKMSVPEADNYCRQEGQRRLNQ
;
A
#
# COMPACT_ATOMS: atom_id res chain seq x y z
N MET A 1 29.66 -29.60 -17.09
CA MET A 1 28.18 -29.55 -17.10
C MET A 1 27.53 -30.07 -15.82
N LYS A 2 27.90 -31.26 -15.30
CA LYS A 2 27.24 -31.89 -14.13
C LYS A 2 27.30 -31.09 -12.81
N THR A 3 28.40 -30.40 -12.55
CA THR A 3 28.60 -29.55 -11.35
C THR A 3 27.76 -28.26 -11.34
N SER A 4 27.38 -27.74 -12.51
CA SER A 4 26.55 -26.54 -12.63
C SER A 4 25.08 -26.82 -12.26
N ILE A 5 24.61 -28.03 -12.56
CA ILE A 5 23.23 -28.46 -12.28
C ILE A 5 23.02 -28.69 -10.77
N ILE A 6 24.03 -29.25 -10.08
CA ILE A 6 23.99 -29.49 -8.63
C ILE A 6 23.93 -28.17 -7.83
N ARG A 7 24.63 -27.13 -8.30
CA ARG A 7 24.55 -25.78 -7.70
C ARG A 7 23.16 -25.15 -7.82
N CYS A 8 22.49 -25.32 -8.96
CA CYS A 8 21.12 -24.80 -9.14
C CYS A 8 20.10 -25.48 -8.23
N ILE A 9 20.25 -26.78 -7.95
CA ILE A 9 19.33 -27.54 -7.10
C ILE A 9 19.37 -27.08 -5.63
N LEU A 10 20.53 -26.62 -5.13
CA LEU A 10 20.67 -26.11 -3.76
C LEU A 10 20.21 -24.66 -3.60
N VAL A 11 20.25 -23.84 -4.66
CA VAL A 11 19.88 -22.41 -4.60
C VAL A 11 18.37 -22.21 -4.75
N LEU A 12 17.69 -23.06 -5.52
CA LEU A 12 16.24 -22.97 -5.77
C LEU A 12 15.37 -22.98 -4.50
N PRO A 13 15.55 -23.89 -3.53
CA PRO A 13 14.70 -23.93 -2.32
C PRO A 13 14.92 -22.72 -1.41
N ILE A 14 16.14 -22.17 -1.38
CA ILE A 14 16.47 -20.99 -0.57
C ILE A 14 15.72 -19.76 -1.11
N VAL A 15 15.73 -19.55 -2.43
CA VAL A 15 15.00 -18.43 -3.05
C VAL A 15 13.49 -18.59 -2.92
N ALA A 16 12.96 -19.82 -3.02
CA ALA A 16 11.53 -20.09 -2.85
C ALA A 16 11.04 -19.78 -1.42
N SER A 17 11.85 -20.04 -0.40
CA SER A 17 11.49 -19.76 1.00
C SER A 17 11.36 -18.27 1.34
N LEU A 18 12.05 -17.39 0.59
CA LEU A 18 12.00 -15.94 0.80
C LEU A 18 10.73 -15.28 0.24
N ALA A 19 10.07 -15.91 -0.73
CA ALA A 19 8.85 -15.38 -1.35
C ALA A 19 7.57 -15.63 -0.52
N ALA A 20 7.63 -16.50 0.49
CA ALA A 20 6.46 -16.95 1.25
C ALA A 20 6.03 -16.00 2.39
N CYS A 21 6.79 -14.95 2.69
CA CYS A 21 6.49 -14.00 3.79
C CYS A 21 5.90 -12.66 3.32
N ILE A 22 5.22 -12.61 2.17
CA ILE A 22 4.56 -11.38 1.72
C ILE A 22 3.19 -11.29 2.44
N PRO A 23 2.98 -10.31 3.34
CA PRO A 23 1.68 -10.12 3.98
C PRO A 23 0.63 -9.80 2.91
N SER A 24 -0.62 -10.20 3.13
CA SER A 24 -1.69 -9.84 2.22
C SER A 24 -1.88 -8.30 2.23
N PRO A 25 -2.37 -7.68 1.14
CA PRO A 25 -2.63 -6.24 1.15
C PRO A 25 -3.49 -5.78 2.32
N GLU A 26 -4.48 -6.59 2.71
CA GLU A 26 -5.41 -6.35 3.81
C GLU A 26 -4.68 -6.31 5.18
N ASP A 27 -3.63 -7.13 5.37
CA ASP A 27 -2.78 -7.11 6.59
C ASP A 27 -1.96 -5.80 6.74
N LEU A 28 -1.94 -4.98 5.68
CA LEU A 28 -1.25 -3.70 5.62
C LEU A 28 -2.20 -2.51 5.65
N GLU A 29 -3.50 -2.74 5.60
CA GLU A 29 -4.55 -1.74 5.59
C GLU A 29 -4.94 -1.32 7.01
N SER A 30 -5.18 -0.02 7.20
CA SER A 30 -5.82 0.51 8.40
C SER A 30 -7.34 0.47 8.28
N GLU A 31 -8.05 0.73 9.37
CA GLU A 31 -9.46 1.05 9.27
C GLU A 31 -9.66 2.30 8.39
N PRO A 32 -10.68 2.32 7.50
CA PRO A 32 -10.94 3.47 6.65
C PRO A 32 -11.09 4.78 7.42
N VAL A 33 -10.41 5.80 6.92
CA VAL A 33 -10.37 7.13 7.56
C VAL A 33 -11.17 8.12 6.74
N LYS A 34 -12.05 8.87 7.39
CA LYS A 34 -12.77 9.98 6.77
C LYS A 34 -11.98 11.27 6.91
N VAL A 35 -11.67 11.90 5.78
CA VAL A 35 -10.95 13.17 5.69
C VAL A 35 -11.89 14.22 5.12
N GLN A 36 -12.11 15.30 5.87
CA GLN A 36 -12.92 16.41 5.40
C GLN A 36 -12.09 17.31 4.49
N THR A 37 -12.55 17.51 3.27
CA THR A 37 -11.90 18.40 2.29
C THR A 37 -12.85 19.55 1.90
N PRO A 38 -12.35 20.62 1.27
CA PRO A 38 -13.20 21.70 0.74
C PRO A 38 -14.22 21.22 -0.31
N LYS A 39 -13.97 20.08 -0.97
CA LYS A 39 -14.81 19.53 -2.03
C LYS A 39 -15.73 18.40 -1.55
N GLY A 40 -15.67 18.04 -0.27
CA GLY A 40 -16.49 16.99 0.35
C GLY A 40 -15.67 16.03 1.20
N GLU A 41 -16.33 15.06 1.81
CA GLU A 41 -15.69 13.99 2.56
C GLU A 41 -14.99 13.02 1.59
N VAL A 42 -13.77 12.61 1.93
CA VAL A 42 -13.03 11.54 1.24
C VAL A 42 -12.82 10.41 2.25
N THR A 43 -13.20 9.20 1.89
CA THR A 43 -12.88 8.00 2.67
C THR A 43 -11.59 7.40 2.13
N CYS A 44 -10.57 7.35 2.97
CA CYS A 44 -9.21 6.94 2.64
C CYS A 44 -8.91 5.55 3.21
N GLN A 45 -8.35 4.70 2.36
CA GLN A 45 -7.62 3.52 2.78
C GLN A 45 -6.15 3.91 2.97
N LEU A 46 -5.70 3.96 4.23
CA LEU A 46 -4.29 4.20 4.53
C LEU A 46 -3.58 2.87 4.73
N TYR A 47 -2.36 2.79 4.23
CA TYR A 47 -1.44 1.67 4.43
C TYR A 47 -0.42 2.02 5.52
N ARG A 48 0.35 1.02 5.97
CA ARG A 48 1.34 1.20 7.05
C ARG A 48 2.22 2.45 6.87
N GLN A 49 2.69 2.98 7.99
CA GLN A 49 3.42 4.25 8.14
C GLN A 49 4.57 4.49 7.14
N ASN A 50 5.24 3.44 6.65
CA ASN A 50 6.33 3.56 5.67
C ASN A 50 5.88 3.46 4.19
N ARG A 51 4.57 3.45 3.91
CA ARG A 51 3.96 3.17 2.61
C ARG A 51 2.91 4.22 2.23
N VAL A 52 3.08 5.47 2.66
CA VAL A 52 2.15 6.58 2.35
C VAL A 52 1.85 6.72 0.85
N THR A 53 2.81 6.39 -0.02
CA THR A 53 2.59 6.43 -1.48
C THR A 53 1.50 5.47 -1.96
N TRP A 54 1.11 4.50 -1.14
CA TRP A 54 0.06 3.53 -1.42
C TRP A 54 -1.30 3.98 -0.91
N ASP A 55 -1.40 5.08 -0.14
CA ASP A 55 -2.68 5.57 0.39
C ASP A 55 -3.61 6.04 -0.74
N ARG A 56 -4.88 5.62 -0.69
CA ARG A 56 -5.85 5.81 -1.79
C ARG A 56 -7.22 6.16 -1.27
N ALA A 57 -8.00 6.87 -2.08
CA ALA A 57 -9.41 7.08 -1.82
C ALA A 57 -10.20 5.81 -2.20
N ILE A 58 -11.07 5.34 -1.29
CA ILE A 58 -12.03 4.27 -1.56
C ILE A 58 -13.44 4.81 -1.78
N ASP A 59 -13.72 6.03 -1.33
CA ASP A 59 -14.93 6.77 -1.65
C ASP A 59 -14.65 8.28 -1.65
N PHE A 60 -15.25 9.00 -2.61
CA PHE A 60 -15.12 10.45 -2.75
C PHE A 60 -16.19 11.02 -3.69
N PRO A 61 -16.47 12.34 -3.66
CA PRO A 61 -17.44 12.97 -4.54
C PRO A 61 -16.88 13.12 -5.96
N ALA A 62 -17.10 12.12 -6.80
CA ALA A 62 -16.56 12.04 -8.17
C ALA A 62 -16.97 13.20 -9.08
N THR A 63 -18.05 13.91 -8.77
CA THR A 63 -18.50 15.11 -9.49
C THR A 63 -17.73 16.37 -9.12
N LYS A 64 -16.98 16.36 -8.00
CA LYS A 64 -16.28 17.54 -7.46
C LYS A 64 -14.76 17.42 -7.51
N MET A 65 -14.21 16.21 -7.55
CA MET A 65 -12.77 15.97 -7.61
C MET A 65 -12.43 14.73 -8.45
N SER A 66 -11.18 14.68 -8.92
CA SER A 66 -10.63 13.53 -9.65
C SER A 66 -10.04 12.50 -8.69
N VAL A 67 -9.86 11.25 -9.14
CA VAL A 67 -9.17 10.20 -8.36
C VAL A 67 -7.79 10.65 -7.87
N PRO A 68 -6.89 11.21 -8.71
CA PRO A 68 -5.57 11.64 -8.23
C PRO A 68 -5.62 12.76 -7.19
N GLU A 69 -6.64 13.62 -7.26
CA GLU A 69 -6.87 14.66 -6.26
C GLU A 69 -7.35 14.05 -4.92
N ALA A 70 -8.28 13.11 -4.96
CA ALA A 70 -8.74 12.40 -3.75
C ALA A 70 -7.59 11.60 -3.10
N ASP A 71 -6.81 10.87 -3.90
CA ASP A 71 -5.64 10.13 -3.42
C ASP A 71 -4.60 11.05 -2.78
N ASN A 72 -4.43 12.29 -3.29
CA ASN A 72 -3.53 13.25 -2.68
C ASN A 72 -3.96 13.63 -1.25
N TYR A 73 -5.26 13.77 -0.97
CA TYR A 73 -5.73 13.99 0.39
C TYR A 73 -5.45 12.78 1.29
N CYS A 74 -5.62 11.56 0.79
CA CYS A 74 -5.30 10.36 1.54
C CYS A 74 -3.81 10.25 1.88
N ARG A 75 -2.93 10.54 0.90
CA ARG A 75 -1.48 10.62 1.13
C ARG A 75 -1.08 11.70 2.14
N GLN A 76 -1.73 12.86 2.09
CA GLN A 76 -1.48 13.93 3.07
C GLN A 76 -1.87 13.49 4.49
N GLU A 77 -2.99 12.78 4.64
CA GLU A 77 -3.41 12.24 5.94
C GLU A 77 -2.45 11.15 6.44
N GLY A 78 -2.00 10.24 5.57
CA GLY A 78 -0.97 9.26 5.89
C GLY A 78 0.34 9.91 6.35
N GLN A 79 0.79 10.93 5.62
CA GLN A 79 1.99 11.70 5.99
C GLN A 79 1.81 12.45 7.32
N ARG A 80 0.62 13.01 7.58
CA ARG A 80 0.31 13.69 8.83
C ARG A 80 0.45 12.73 10.02
N ARG A 81 -0.10 11.51 9.91
CA ARG A 81 -0.02 10.47 10.96
C ARG A 81 1.39 9.91 11.15
N LEU A 82 2.21 9.87 10.10
CA LEU A 82 3.61 9.47 10.19
C LEU A 82 4.43 10.42 11.06
N ASN A 83 4.08 11.71 11.06
CA ASN A 83 4.81 12.76 11.76
C ASN A 83 4.29 13.03 13.19
N GLN A 84 3.38 12.20 13.70
CA GLN A 84 2.84 12.29 15.07
C GLN A 84 3.52 11.28 15.99
#